data_AF-A0A850T082-F1
#
_entry.id   AF-A0A850T082-F1
#
_cell.length_a   1.000
_cell.length_b   1.000
_cell.length_c   1.000
_cell.angle_alpha   90.00
_cell.angle_beta   90.00
_cell.angle_gamma   90.00
#
_symmetry.space_group_name_H-M   'P 1'
#
loop_
_entity.id
_entity.type
_entity.pdbx_description
1 polymer ?
#
loop_
_entity_poly.entity_id
_entity_poly.type
_entity_poly.pdbx_seq_one_letter_code
_entity_poly.pdbx_strand_id
1 'polypeptide(L)'
;MISGTLFDDTIEGTSASEVIDGLEGDDELRGRAGADSIFGGLGADKLQGDGGDDLLLGGDGDDDLNGDDGDDSLLGALGADDLTGDIGNDTIDGGAGADKLEGELGDDVLTGGADGDEFEIDDLDFGNDVITDFSAGDLIDFEESGLILSNWSVAQNGADAVLSNNLNGSTVTLLGVDAANVVVGDHEIYLVTGGGQTGGAGDDALQGGPGADSLVGAGGDDFLKGRAGNDTLDGGDGHDTLKGDEDNDSLLG
;
A
#
# COMPACT_ATOMS: atom_id res chain seq x y z
N MET A 1 25.61 14.96 8.10
CA MET A 1 24.92 15.98 7.28
C MET A 1 25.68 16.14 5.98
N ILE A 2 25.15 15.47 4.98
CA ILE A 2 25.44 15.56 3.55
C ILE A 2 24.18 16.21 2.95
N SER A 3 24.34 17.16 2.04
CA SER A 3 23.20 17.81 1.40
C SER A 3 23.43 17.89 -0.09
N GLY A 4 22.38 17.63 -0.86
CA GLY A 4 22.31 17.79 -2.30
C GLY A 4 22.21 19.25 -2.71
N THR A 5 21.64 19.45 -3.89
CA THR A 5 21.50 20.71 -4.59
C THR A 5 20.02 21.04 -4.75
N LEU A 6 19.56 21.48 -5.91
CA LEU A 6 18.13 21.69 -6.21
C LEU A 6 17.80 21.01 -7.55
N PHE A 7 18.56 19.96 -7.85
CA PHE A 7 18.57 19.20 -9.08
C PHE A 7 18.87 17.76 -8.69
N ASP A 8 18.51 16.84 -9.57
CA ASP A 8 18.78 15.41 -9.44
C ASP A 8 20.23 15.14 -9.01
N ASP A 9 20.37 14.61 -7.81
CA ASP A 9 21.62 14.27 -7.16
C ASP A 9 21.74 12.76 -6.93
N THR A 10 22.98 12.30 -6.81
CA THR A 10 23.27 10.94 -6.34
C THR A 10 24.20 11.06 -5.14
N ILE A 11 23.71 10.66 -3.97
CA ILE A 11 24.39 10.84 -2.70
C ILE A 11 24.56 9.49 -2.01
N GLU A 12 25.79 9.22 -1.58
CA GLU A 12 26.12 8.00 -0.85
C GLU A 12 26.79 8.34 0.48
N GLY A 13 26.22 7.79 1.56
CA GLY A 13 26.73 7.87 2.91
C GLY A 13 27.94 6.98 3.16
N THR A 14 28.21 6.70 4.43
CA THR A 14 29.30 5.82 4.85
C THR A 14 28.79 4.81 5.86
N SER A 15 29.68 4.05 6.51
CA SER A 15 29.27 3.07 7.52
C SER A 15 28.96 3.70 8.89
N ALA A 16 28.56 4.96 8.93
CA ALA A 16 28.35 5.73 10.15
C ALA A 16 26.96 6.36 10.09
N SER A 17 26.42 6.73 11.26
CA SER A 17 25.14 7.41 11.36
C SER A 17 25.22 8.83 10.78
N GLU A 18 24.57 9.00 9.65
CA GLU A 18 24.57 10.17 8.81
C GLU A 18 23.22 10.90 8.83
N VAL A 19 23.23 12.10 8.26
CA VAL A 19 22.01 12.80 7.87
C VAL A 19 22.22 13.19 6.42
N ILE A 20 21.31 12.81 5.53
CA ILE A 20 21.36 13.01 4.09
C ILE A 20 20.09 13.76 3.69
N ASP A 21 20.21 14.83 2.91
CA ASP A 21 19.11 15.72 2.54
C ASP A 21 19.23 16.04 1.04
N GLY A 22 18.31 15.51 0.22
CA GLY A 22 18.28 15.64 -1.25
C GLY A 22 17.88 17.03 -1.71
N LEU A 23 16.84 17.58 -1.09
CA LEU A 23 16.23 18.91 -1.27
C LEU A 23 15.18 18.99 -2.38
N GLU A 24 15.55 19.40 -3.58
CA GLU A 24 14.65 19.45 -4.75
C GLU A 24 15.31 18.66 -5.87
N GLY A 25 14.51 17.99 -6.71
CA GLY A 25 15.02 17.17 -7.81
C GLY A 25 14.62 15.72 -7.60
N ASP A 26 14.83 14.89 -8.62
CA ASP A 26 14.60 13.44 -8.50
C ASP A 26 15.93 12.80 -8.04
N ASP A 27 16.09 12.54 -6.74
CA ASP A 27 17.37 12.18 -6.11
C ASP A 27 17.54 10.66 -5.89
N GLU A 28 18.79 10.19 -5.87
CA GLU A 28 19.15 8.83 -5.44
C GLU A 28 20.05 8.90 -4.21
N LEU A 29 19.52 8.52 -3.05
CA LEU A 29 20.13 8.70 -1.73
C LEU A 29 20.33 7.35 -1.04
N ARG A 30 21.55 7.08 -0.57
CA ARG A 30 21.90 5.81 0.09
C ARG A 30 22.66 6.00 1.40
N GLY A 31 22.17 5.41 2.49
CA GLY A 31 22.77 5.47 3.83
C GLY A 31 24.05 4.64 3.95
N ARG A 32 23.96 3.36 3.58
CA ARG A 32 24.91 2.28 3.94
C ARG A 32 24.71 1.86 5.40
N ALA A 33 25.68 1.15 5.97
CA ALA A 33 25.56 0.76 7.37
C ALA A 33 25.51 2.01 8.26
N GLY A 34 24.68 2.05 9.29
CA GLY A 34 24.50 3.28 10.02
C GLY A 34 23.30 3.23 10.92
N ALA A 35 22.77 4.40 11.19
CA ALA A 35 21.44 4.64 11.71
C ALA A 35 21.18 6.05 11.24
N ASP A 36 20.76 6.12 10.00
CA ASP A 36 20.81 7.28 9.12
C ASP A 36 19.47 8.00 9.15
N SER A 37 19.48 9.26 8.77
CA SER A 37 18.26 10.00 8.47
C SER A 37 18.36 10.55 7.07
N ILE A 38 17.54 10.04 6.17
CA ILE A 38 17.57 10.32 4.74
C ILE A 38 16.27 11.05 4.39
N PHE A 39 16.40 12.22 3.78
CA PHE A 39 15.29 13.07 3.37
C PHE A 39 15.39 13.29 1.85
N GLY A 40 14.37 12.87 1.09
CA GLY A 40 14.28 13.10 -0.36
C GLY A 40 14.02 14.57 -0.64
N GLY A 41 12.81 15.03 -0.32
CA GLY A 41 12.43 16.43 -0.39
C GLY A 41 11.29 16.66 -1.37
N LEU A 42 11.54 17.40 -2.46
CA LEU A 42 10.57 17.58 -3.55
C LEU A 42 11.09 16.87 -4.80
N GLY A 43 10.26 16.05 -5.44
CA GLY A 43 10.66 15.28 -6.61
C GLY A 43 10.34 13.81 -6.41
N ALA A 44 10.55 12.99 -7.42
CA ALA A 44 10.40 11.55 -7.30
C ALA A 44 11.75 10.94 -6.89
N ASP A 45 11.91 10.65 -5.60
CA ASP A 45 13.15 10.27 -4.99
C ASP A 45 13.31 8.76 -4.80
N LYS A 46 14.56 8.30 -4.71
CA LYS A 46 14.96 6.93 -4.36
C LYS A 46 15.81 6.94 -3.12
N LEU A 47 15.30 6.36 -2.03
CA LEU A 47 15.97 6.32 -0.74
C LEU A 47 16.26 4.87 -0.34
N GLN A 48 17.51 4.59 0.02
CA GLN A 48 17.94 3.28 0.51
C GLN A 48 18.69 3.40 1.85
N GLY A 49 18.20 2.72 2.89
CA GLY A 49 18.81 2.66 4.23
C GLY A 49 20.09 1.83 4.24
N ASP A 50 20.02 0.60 3.72
CA ASP A 50 20.99 -0.50 3.80
C ASP A 50 21.04 -1.25 5.14
N GLY A 51 21.53 -0.63 6.21
CA GLY A 51 21.87 -1.44 7.38
C GLY A 51 21.90 -0.67 8.68
N GLY A 52 21.09 -1.13 9.63
CA GLY A 52 20.86 -0.49 10.91
C GLY A 52 19.61 0.38 10.86
N ASP A 53 19.12 0.73 12.05
CA ASP A 53 17.81 1.39 12.22
C ASP A 53 17.79 2.82 11.62
N ASP A 54 17.21 2.95 10.44
CA ASP A 54 17.22 4.14 9.59
C ASP A 54 15.86 4.88 9.64
N LEU A 55 15.90 6.18 9.32
CA LEU A 55 14.72 7.02 9.10
C LEU A 55 14.74 7.53 7.66
N LEU A 56 13.77 7.13 6.86
CA LEU A 56 13.59 7.57 5.48
C LEU A 56 12.32 8.41 5.36
N LEU A 57 12.43 9.60 4.75
CA LEU A 57 11.31 10.47 4.43
C LEU A 57 11.38 10.83 2.94
N GLY A 58 10.39 10.39 2.15
CA GLY A 58 10.26 10.70 0.74
C GLY A 58 10.03 12.19 0.53
N GLY A 59 8.83 12.66 0.87
CA GLY A 59 8.50 14.08 0.85
C GLY A 59 7.31 14.36 -0.08
N ASP A 60 7.49 15.28 -1.03
CA ASP A 60 6.49 15.51 -2.07
C ASP A 60 6.95 14.87 -3.39
N GLY A 61 6.19 13.92 -3.92
CA GLY A 61 6.49 13.22 -5.17
C GLY A 61 6.15 11.75 -5.06
N ASP A 62 6.30 11.00 -6.16
CA ASP A 62 6.09 9.56 -6.14
C ASP A 62 7.45 8.91 -5.82
N ASP A 63 7.66 8.53 -4.56
CA ASP A 63 8.96 8.12 -4.02
C ASP A 63 9.11 6.59 -3.90
N ASP A 64 10.36 6.12 -3.89
CA ASP A 64 10.74 4.70 -3.73
C ASP A 64 11.69 4.58 -2.52
N LEU A 65 11.18 4.04 -1.41
CA LEU A 65 11.85 3.94 -0.11
C LEU A 65 12.11 2.49 0.26
N ASN A 66 13.36 2.16 0.59
CA ASN A 66 13.75 0.83 1.03
C ASN A 66 14.62 0.91 2.32
N GLY A 67 14.18 0.22 3.38
CA GLY A 67 14.89 0.13 4.67
C GLY A 67 16.12 -0.79 4.64
N ASP A 68 16.01 -1.94 3.97
CA ASP A 68 16.96 -3.07 3.97
C ASP A 68 17.06 -3.76 5.37
N ASP A 69 18.26 -3.92 5.95
CA ASP A 69 18.44 -4.63 7.22
C ASP A 69 18.29 -3.64 8.40
N GLY A 70 17.25 -3.66 9.21
CA GLY A 70 17.09 -2.72 10.33
C GLY A 70 15.71 -2.71 10.93
N ASP A 71 15.53 -2.14 12.13
CA ASP A 71 14.19 -1.75 12.57
C ASP A 71 13.96 -0.30 12.09
N ASP A 72 13.41 -0.13 10.89
CA ASP A 72 13.39 1.13 10.15
C ASP A 72 12.09 1.92 10.31
N SER A 73 12.14 3.21 9.96
CA SER A 73 10.99 4.10 9.90
C SER A 73 10.90 4.78 8.54
N LEU A 74 9.90 4.40 7.75
CA LEU A 74 9.68 4.91 6.39
C LEU A 74 8.40 5.76 6.37
N LEU A 75 8.50 6.96 5.78
CA LEU A 75 7.37 7.86 5.58
C LEU A 75 7.40 8.40 4.14
N GLY A 76 6.38 8.06 3.34
CA GLY A 76 6.26 8.49 1.94
C GLY A 76 5.85 9.97 1.85
N ALA A 77 4.79 10.31 2.57
CA ALA A 77 4.19 11.63 2.74
C ALA A 77 3.19 12.07 1.66
N LEU A 78 3.59 12.73 0.56
CA LEU A 78 2.66 13.18 -0.48
C LEU A 78 3.05 12.58 -1.83
N GLY A 79 2.16 11.82 -2.44
CA GLY A 79 2.38 11.19 -3.74
C GLY A 79 2.00 9.72 -3.68
N ALA A 80 2.15 9.01 -4.79
CA ALA A 80 1.96 7.57 -4.80
C ALA A 80 3.32 6.90 -4.59
N ASP A 81 3.55 6.40 -3.39
CA ASP A 81 4.86 5.94 -2.93
C ASP A 81 4.97 4.40 -2.94
N ASP A 82 6.17 3.88 -3.22
CA ASP A 82 6.56 2.48 -3.04
C ASP A 82 7.47 2.37 -1.79
N LEU A 83 7.03 1.68 -0.73
CA LEU A 83 7.75 1.58 0.54
C LEU A 83 7.98 0.12 0.95
N THR A 84 9.24 -0.28 1.11
CA THR A 84 9.65 -1.63 1.54
C THR A 84 10.52 -1.60 2.79
N GLY A 85 10.11 -2.32 3.84
CA GLY A 85 10.87 -2.47 5.10
C GLY A 85 12.07 -3.42 5.01
N ASP A 86 11.92 -4.54 4.29
CA ASP A 86 12.88 -5.64 4.16
C ASP A 86 13.06 -6.48 5.44
N ILE A 87 14.16 -6.37 6.19
CA ILE A 87 14.47 -7.26 7.32
C ILE A 87 14.50 -6.47 8.63
N GLY A 88 13.51 -6.70 9.49
CA GLY A 88 13.50 -6.21 10.86
C GLY A 88 12.08 -5.99 11.36
N ASN A 89 11.85 -5.04 12.26
CA ASN A 89 10.48 -4.69 12.66
C ASN A 89 10.26 -3.22 12.34
N ASP A 90 9.63 -3.00 11.20
CA ASP A 90 9.58 -1.71 10.55
C ASP A 90 8.31 -0.95 10.90
N THR A 91 8.38 0.37 10.78
CA THR A 91 7.22 1.24 10.82
C THR A 91 7.12 1.99 9.51
N ILE A 92 6.06 1.71 8.74
CA ILE A 92 5.86 2.25 7.40
C ILE A 92 4.55 3.04 7.38
N ASP A 93 4.60 4.27 6.87
CA ASP A 93 3.47 5.19 6.71
C ASP A 93 3.51 5.77 5.28
N GLY A 94 2.55 5.38 4.44
CA GLY A 94 2.46 5.83 3.04
C GLY A 94 2.16 7.32 2.98
N GLY A 95 1.06 7.72 3.60
CA GLY A 95 0.73 9.13 3.82
C GLY A 95 -0.48 9.54 3.00
N ALA A 96 -0.28 10.23 1.88
CA ALA A 96 -1.38 10.65 1.02
C ALA A 96 -1.07 10.39 -0.44
N GLY A 97 -1.92 9.58 -1.05
CA GLY A 97 -1.80 9.08 -2.40
C GLY A 97 -2.19 7.61 -2.38
N ALA A 98 -2.10 6.92 -3.51
CA ALA A 98 -2.36 5.49 -3.52
C ALA A 98 -1.01 4.78 -3.38
N ASP A 99 -0.71 4.34 -2.17
CA ASP A 99 0.62 3.87 -1.79
C ASP A 99 0.72 2.34 -1.85
N LYS A 100 1.93 1.85 -2.08
CA LYS A 100 2.27 0.43 -1.99
C LYS A 100 3.24 0.21 -0.85
N LEU A 101 2.87 -0.63 0.11
CA LEU A 101 3.61 -0.87 1.34
C LEU A 101 3.92 -2.35 1.50
N GLU A 102 5.16 -2.66 1.85
CA GLU A 102 5.61 -4.02 2.11
C GLU A 102 6.52 -4.07 3.34
N GLY A 103 6.13 -4.87 4.35
CA GLY A 103 6.96 -5.07 5.56
C GLY A 103 8.09 -6.08 5.37
N GLU A 104 7.86 -7.09 4.52
CA GLU A 104 8.75 -8.25 4.33
C GLU A 104 8.97 -9.06 5.62
N LEU A 105 10.22 -9.31 6.04
CA LEU A 105 10.55 -10.21 7.15
C LEU A 105 10.55 -9.47 8.48
N GLY A 106 9.42 -9.49 9.18
CA GLY A 106 9.33 -8.73 10.42
C GLY A 106 8.09 -8.96 11.25
N ASP A 107 7.98 -8.23 12.35
CA ASP A 107 6.69 -7.95 12.96
C ASP A 107 6.43 -6.45 12.73
N ASP A 108 5.83 -6.09 11.60
CA ASP A 108 5.82 -4.72 11.08
C ASP A 108 4.55 -3.95 11.46
N VAL A 109 4.64 -2.62 11.39
CA VAL A 109 3.49 -1.72 11.55
C VAL A 109 3.32 -0.87 10.31
N LEU A 110 2.23 -1.11 9.59
CA LEU A 110 1.93 -0.47 8.31
C LEU A 110 0.72 0.46 8.45
N THR A 111 0.80 1.64 7.85
CA THR A 111 -0.28 2.64 7.77
C THR A 111 -0.35 3.12 6.34
N GLY A 112 -1.46 2.89 5.65
CA GLY A 112 -1.61 3.31 4.25
C GLY A 112 -1.76 4.83 4.17
N GLY A 113 -2.70 5.36 4.96
CA GLY A 113 -2.96 6.78 5.05
C GLY A 113 -4.25 7.18 4.35
N ALA A 114 -4.17 8.07 3.37
CA ALA A 114 -5.33 8.53 2.60
C ALA A 114 -5.44 7.78 1.28
N ASP A 115 -6.62 7.86 0.64
CA ASP A 115 -6.91 7.17 -0.61
C ASP A 115 -6.93 5.64 -0.43
N GLY A 116 -6.53 4.86 -1.43
CA GLY A 116 -6.68 3.40 -1.41
C GLY A 116 -5.35 2.73 -1.65
N ASP A 117 -4.90 1.97 -0.66
CA ASP A 117 -3.52 1.49 -0.58
C ASP A 117 -3.39 -0.02 -0.80
N GLU A 118 -2.20 -0.42 -1.23
CA GLU A 118 -1.83 -1.80 -1.51
C GLU A 118 -0.78 -2.27 -0.50
N PHE A 119 -1.15 -3.26 0.32
CA PHE A 119 -0.24 -3.89 1.27
C PHE A 119 0.21 -5.23 0.69
N GLU A 120 1.48 -5.37 0.35
CA GLU A 120 1.99 -6.58 -0.29
C GLU A 120 2.52 -7.59 0.73
N ILE A 121 2.36 -8.87 0.35
CA ILE A 121 2.92 -10.01 1.07
C ILE A 121 3.54 -10.92 0.00
N ASP A 122 4.87 -10.86 -0.14
CA ASP A 122 5.61 -11.66 -1.11
C ASP A 122 6.45 -12.79 -0.47
N ASP A 123 6.78 -12.71 0.83
CA ASP A 123 7.32 -13.85 1.58
C ASP A 123 6.22 -14.63 2.33
N LEU A 124 6.42 -15.93 2.50
CA LEU A 124 5.56 -16.76 3.33
C LEU A 124 5.71 -16.43 4.81
N ASP A 125 6.92 -16.07 5.25
CA ASP A 125 7.32 -15.87 6.65
C ASP A 125 7.40 -14.40 7.06
N PHE A 126 6.46 -13.59 6.58
CA PHE A 126 6.27 -12.16 6.88
C PHE A 126 6.01 -11.83 8.37
N GLY A 127 6.14 -12.79 9.28
CA GLY A 127 5.90 -12.62 10.73
C GLY A 127 4.50 -12.11 11.11
N ASN A 128 4.41 -11.16 12.04
CA ASN A 128 3.16 -10.74 12.69
C ASN A 128 2.87 -9.24 12.57
N ASP A 129 2.36 -8.85 11.41
CA ASP A 129 2.16 -7.45 11.08
C ASP A 129 0.86 -6.87 11.61
N VAL A 130 0.86 -5.55 11.66
CA VAL A 130 -0.28 -4.73 12.08
C VAL A 130 -0.53 -3.66 11.02
N ILE A 131 -1.69 -3.69 10.39
CA ILE A 131 -2.17 -2.59 9.55
C ILE A 131 -3.10 -1.72 10.39
N THR A 132 -2.77 -0.42 10.49
CA THR A 132 -3.39 0.44 11.51
C THR A 132 -4.69 1.12 11.07
N ASP A 133 -4.94 1.22 9.77
CA ASP A 133 -6.03 2.02 9.20
C ASP A 133 -6.78 1.35 8.03
N PHE A 134 -6.60 0.03 7.84
CA PHE A 134 -7.23 -0.73 6.75
C PHE A 134 -8.74 -0.46 6.61
N SER A 135 -9.12 0.01 5.44
CA SER A 135 -10.40 0.62 5.15
C SER A 135 -10.96 0.18 3.78
N ALA A 136 -11.90 0.95 3.25
CA ALA A 136 -12.56 0.67 1.98
C ALA A 136 -11.79 1.36 0.85
N GLY A 137 -11.23 0.57 -0.06
CA GLY A 137 -10.29 1.06 -1.08
C GLY A 137 -9.00 0.23 -1.02
N ASP A 138 -8.58 -0.05 0.21
CA ASP A 138 -7.37 -0.81 0.50
C ASP A 138 -7.48 -2.29 0.12
N LEU A 139 -6.33 -2.86 -0.21
CA LEU A 139 -6.17 -4.26 -0.53
C LEU A 139 -4.88 -4.81 0.08
N ILE A 140 -4.89 -6.07 0.46
CA ILE A 140 -3.68 -6.84 0.72
C ILE A 140 -3.47 -7.76 -0.46
N ASP A 141 -2.39 -7.58 -1.21
CA ASP A 141 -2.00 -8.47 -2.31
C ASP A 141 -1.07 -9.55 -1.77
N PHE A 142 -1.29 -10.78 -2.19
CA PHE A 142 -0.42 -11.92 -1.90
C PHE A 142 -0.16 -12.77 -3.15
N GLU A 143 -0.33 -12.21 -4.35
CA GLU A 143 -0.13 -12.91 -5.63
C GLU A 143 1.29 -13.50 -5.75
N GLU A 144 2.34 -12.80 -5.31
CA GLU A 144 3.72 -13.26 -5.47
C GLU A 144 4.20 -14.23 -4.36
N SER A 145 3.56 -14.24 -3.17
CA SER A 145 3.90 -15.19 -2.09
C SER A 145 3.64 -16.67 -2.40
N GLY A 146 2.77 -16.95 -3.38
CA GLY A 146 2.26 -18.30 -3.62
C GLY A 146 1.29 -18.81 -2.55
N LEU A 147 0.82 -17.93 -1.66
CA LEU A 147 -0.35 -18.17 -0.82
C LEU A 147 -1.62 -18.26 -1.68
N ILE A 148 -2.59 -19.01 -1.19
CA ILE A 148 -3.91 -19.14 -1.81
C ILE A 148 -4.98 -18.96 -0.74
N LEU A 149 -6.21 -18.71 -1.17
CA LEU A 149 -7.41 -18.60 -0.32
C LEU A 149 -7.45 -19.58 0.86
N SER A 150 -7.14 -20.87 0.63
CA SER A 150 -7.22 -21.91 1.67
C SER A 150 -6.13 -21.83 2.75
N ASN A 151 -5.09 -21.02 2.55
CA ASN A 151 -4.06 -20.78 3.55
C ASN A 151 -4.52 -19.80 4.62
N TRP A 152 -5.53 -18.99 4.35
CA TRP A 152 -5.97 -17.97 5.29
C TRP A 152 -7.10 -18.43 6.20
N SER A 153 -7.08 -17.91 7.42
CA SER A 153 -8.24 -17.90 8.31
C SER A 153 -8.41 -16.52 8.90
N VAL A 154 -9.66 -16.09 9.06
CA VAL A 154 -10.00 -14.77 9.61
C VAL A 154 -10.74 -14.97 10.93
N ALA A 155 -10.30 -14.27 11.98
CA ALA A 155 -10.94 -14.29 13.29
C ALA A 155 -11.02 -12.89 13.90
N GLN A 156 -12.09 -12.63 14.67
CA GLN A 156 -12.18 -11.40 15.47
C GLN A 156 -11.37 -11.55 16.77
N ASN A 157 -10.54 -10.56 17.09
CA ASN A 157 -9.91 -10.39 18.39
C ASN A 157 -10.18 -8.99 18.95
N GLY A 158 -11.08 -8.88 19.94
CA GLY A 158 -11.45 -7.57 20.46
C GLY A 158 -12.19 -6.74 19.39
N ALA A 159 -11.62 -5.61 19.00
CA ALA A 159 -12.15 -4.74 17.94
C ALA A 159 -11.49 -4.99 16.58
N ASP A 160 -10.49 -5.88 16.53
CA ASP A 160 -9.59 -6.04 15.39
C ASP A 160 -9.86 -7.36 14.67
N ALA A 161 -9.65 -7.39 13.36
CA ALA A 161 -9.64 -8.61 12.58
C ALA A 161 -8.22 -9.17 12.53
N VAL A 162 -8.07 -10.48 12.69
CA VAL A 162 -6.78 -11.16 12.61
C VAL A 162 -6.84 -12.18 11.47
N LEU A 163 -5.99 -11.97 10.48
CA LEU A 163 -5.72 -12.86 9.36
C LEU A 163 -4.58 -13.78 9.78
N SER A 164 -4.73 -15.08 9.62
CA SER A 164 -3.69 -16.04 9.99
C SER A 164 -3.36 -16.97 8.83
N ASN A 165 -2.07 -17.01 8.48
CA ASN A 165 -1.51 -17.97 7.55
C ASN A 165 -1.39 -19.35 8.24
N ASN A 166 -2.20 -20.30 7.79
CA ASN A 166 -2.28 -21.65 8.37
C ASN A 166 -1.06 -22.54 8.04
N LEU A 167 -0.11 -22.07 7.22
CA LEU A 167 1.10 -22.84 6.87
C LEU A 167 2.19 -22.71 7.94
N ASN A 168 2.45 -21.49 8.42
CA ASN A 168 3.53 -21.18 9.36
C ASN A 168 3.08 -20.43 10.62
N GLY A 169 1.90 -19.80 10.59
CA GLY A 169 1.35 -19.06 11.71
C GLY A 169 1.59 -17.55 11.68
N SER A 170 2.18 -17.00 10.60
CA SER A 170 2.25 -15.57 10.36
C SER A 170 0.85 -14.95 10.36
N THR A 171 0.74 -13.69 10.79
CA THR A 171 -0.56 -13.03 10.93
C THR A 171 -0.50 -11.58 10.47
N VAL A 172 -1.61 -11.11 9.92
CA VAL A 172 -1.86 -9.67 9.77
C VAL A 172 -3.02 -9.28 10.68
N THR A 173 -2.80 -8.30 11.55
CA THR A 173 -3.85 -7.72 12.39
C THR A 173 -4.34 -6.42 11.79
N LEU A 174 -5.62 -6.34 11.45
CA LEU A 174 -6.27 -5.14 10.96
C LEU A 174 -6.97 -4.42 12.13
N LEU A 175 -6.40 -3.29 12.56
CA LEU A 175 -6.90 -2.56 13.73
C LEU A 175 -8.28 -1.96 13.46
N GLY A 176 -9.20 -2.15 14.41
CA GLY A 176 -10.55 -1.57 14.33
C GLY A 176 -11.46 -2.15 13.24
N VAL A 177 -11.03 -3.22 12.56
CA VAL A 177 -11.79 -3.87 11.49
C VAL A 177 -12.69 -4.99 12.05
N ASP A 178 -13.94 -5.03 11.59
CA ASP A 178 -14.85 -6.16 11.84
C ASP A 178 -14.48 -7.32 10.90
N ALA A 179 -14.05 -8.44 11.47
CA ALA A 179 -13.68 -9.65 10.75
C ALA A 179 -14.80 -10.19 9.85
N ALA A 180 -16.07 -9.87 10.13
CA ALA A 180 -17.19 -10.26 9.27
C ALA A 180 -17.22 -9.51 7.93
N ASN A 181 -16.52 -8.37 7.83
CA ASN A 181 -16.41 -7.60 6.60
C ASN A 181 -15.15 -7.96 5.81
N VAL A 182 -14.22 -8.73 6.36
CA VAL A 182 -13.02 -9.13 5.61
C VAL A 182 -13.36 -10.28 4.67
N VAL A 183 -12.93 -10.17 3.42
CA VAL A 183 -12.96 -11.27 2.46
C VAL A 183 -11.53 -11.59 2.06
N VAL A 184 -11.25 -12.88 2.04
CA VAL A 184 -10.06 -13.42 1.38
C VAL A 184 -10.52 -13.89 0.00
N GLY A 185 -9.98 -13.31 -1.05
CA GLY A 185 -10.10 -13.73 -2.44
C GLY A 185 -9.06 -14.79 -2.82
N ASP A 186 -8.85 -15.00 -4.12
CA ASP A 186 -7.88 -15.99 -4.59
C ASP A 186 -6.43 -15.51 -4.35
N HIS A 187 -6.13 -14.24 -4.63
CA HIS A 187 -4.82 -13.58 -4.39
C HIS A 187 -4.89 -12.24 -3.63
N GLU A 188 -6.08 -11.77 -3.24
CA GLU A 188 -6.22 -10.47 -2.54
C GLU A 188 -7.08 -10.61 -1.26
N ILE A 189 -6.86 -9.77 -0.26
CA ILE A 189 -7.74 -9.59 0.92
C ILE A 189 -8.21 -8.15 0.97
N TYR A 190 -9.50 -7.93 1.21
CA TYR A 190 -10.09 -6.58 1.25
C TYR A 190 -11.38 -6.58 2.09
N LEU A 191 -11.99 -5.41 2.26
CA LEU A 191 -13.28 -5.27 2.95
C LEU A 191 -14.48 -5.37 2.00
N VAL A 192 -15.54 -6.05 2.43
CA VAL A 192 -16.88 -5.97 1.79
C VAL A 192 -17.41 -4.57 2.00
N THR A 193 -17.30 -3.71 0.99
CA THR A 193 -18.10 -2.49 0.92
C THR A 193 -19.49 -2.87 0.44
N GLY A 194 -20.44 -2.94 1.36
CA GLY A 194 -21.83 -3.22 1.00
C GLY A 194 -22.43 -2.12 0.12
N GLY A 195 -22.45 -2.34 -1.19
CA GLY A 195 -23.42 -1.78 -2.14
C GLY A 195 -23.07 -0.43 -2.77
N GLY A 196 -23.42 -0.32 -4.06
CA GLY A 196 -23.84 0.94 -4.68
C GLY A 196 -22.88 2.11 -4.51
N GLN A 197 -21.80 2.19 -5.27
CA GLN A 197 -21.02 3.41 -5.41
C GLN A 197 -21.61 4.30 -6.51
N THR A 198 -21.57 5.63 -6.31
CA THR A 198 -22.01 6.60 -7.30
C THR A 198 -21.09 7.82 -7.28
N GLY A 199 -20.45 8.10 -8.42
CA GLY A 199 -19.64 9.26 -8.70
C GLY A 199 -20.44 10.56 -8.83
N GLY A 200 -19.71 11.63 -9.13
CA GLY A 200 -20.15 13.01 -9.24
C GLY A 200 -20.40 13.47 -10.67
N ALA A 201 -19.82 14.62 -11.03
CA ALA A 201 -20.00 15.26 -12.34
C ALA A 201 -18.66 15.59 -13.01
N GLY A 202 -17.58 14.99 -12.51
CA GLY A 202 -16.25 15.02 -13.09
C GLY A 202 -15.69 13.61 -13.14
N ASP A 203 -14.48 13.47 -13.64
CA ASP A 203 -13.83 12.19 -13.90
C ASP A 203 -13.56 11.44 -12.57
N ASP A 204 -14.30 10.35 -12.33
CA ASP A 204 -14.26 9.57 -11.08
C ASP A 204 -13.59 8.20 -11.25
N ALA A 205 -12.87 7.73 -10.23
CA ALA A 205 -12.39 6.35 -10.15
C ALA A 205 -13.18 5.58 -9.07
N LEU A 206 -13.94 4.56 -9.49
CA LEU A 206 -14.78 3.74 -8.61
C LEU A 206 -14.35 2.27 -8.70
N GLN A 207 -14.24 1.60 -7.56
CA GLN A 207 -13.85 0.19 -7.51
C GLN A 207 -14.78 -0.59 -6.58
N GLY A 208 -15.40 -1.63 -7.13
CA GLY A 208 -16.17 -2.63 -6.41
C GLY A 208 -15.28 -3.49 -5.51
N GLY A 209 -15.93 -4.12 -4.55
CA GLY A 209 -15.31 -5.21 -3.80
C GLY A 209 -15.60 -6.52 -4.56
N PRO A 210 -15.83 -7.62 -3.85
CA PRO A 210 -16.32 -8.84 -4.43
C PRO A 210 -17.83 -8.94 -4.24
N GLY A 211 -18.44 -9.81 -5.02
CA GLY A 211 -19.82 -10.21 -4.86
C GLY A 211 -20.68 -9.70 -6.00
N ALA A 212 -21.52 -8.72 -5.76
CA ALA A 212 -22.37 -8.17 -6.81
C ALA A 212 -22.54 -6.69 -6.51
N ASP A 213 -21.67 -5.91 -7.12
CA ASP A 213 -21.56 -4.49 -6.89
C ASP A 213 -22.39 -3.68 -7.88
N SER A 214 -22.66 -2.43 -7.51
CA SER A 214 -23.30 -1.46 -8.38
C SER A 214 -22.44 -0.21 -8.36
N LEU A 215 -21.74 0.09 -9.44
CA LEU A 215 -20.89 1.27 -9.59
C LEU A 215 -21.55 2.20 -10.63
N VAL A 216 -21.64 3.50 -10.35
CA VAL A 216 -22.25 4.48 -11.26
C VAL A 216 -21.32 5.70 -11.37
N GLY A 217 -20.69 5.97 -12.51
CA GLY A 217 -19.78 7.11 -12.70
C GLY A 217 -20.49 8.48 -12.76
N ALA A 218 -21.68 8.49 -13.35
CA ALA A 218 -22.58 9.64 -13.51
C ALA A 218 -22.18 10.63 -14.60
N GLY A 219 -21.15 11.46 -14.45
CA GLY A 219 -20.72 12.29 -15.56
C GLY A 219 -19.30 12.78 -15.43
N GLY A 220 -18.59 12.89 -16.54
CA GLY A 220 -17.13 12.91 -16.53
C GLY A 220 -16.61 11.74 -17.35
N ASP A 221 -15.30 11.65 -17.55
CA ASP A 221 -14.66 10.49 -18.16
C ASP A 221 -14.22 9.53 -17.04
N ASP A 222 -15.05 8.54 -16.69
CA ASP A 222 -14.92 7.77 -15.45
C ASP A 222 -14.12 6.46 -15.61
N PHE A 223 -13.55 5.93 -14.52
CA PHE A 223 -12.93 4.60 -14.45
C PHE A 223 -13.62 3.73 -13.38
N LEU A 224 -14.30 2.67 -13.80
CA LEU A 224 -15.07 1.77 -12.93
C LEU A 224 -14.49 0.35 -12.99
N LYS A 225 -14.15 -0.27 -11.86
CA LYS A 225 -13.61 -1.64 -11.76
C LYS A 225 -14.45 -2.52 -10.82
N GLY A 226 -15.07 -3.59 -11.32
CA GLY A 226 -15.98 -4.48 -10.59
C GLY A 226 -15.30 -5.53 -9.71
N ARG A 227 -14.11 -6.00 -10.10
CA ARG A 227 -13.39 -7.13 -9.47
C ARG A 227 -14.16 -8.45 -9.58
N ALA A 228 -14.32 -9.19 -8.48
CA ALA A 228 -14.85 -10.56 -8.54
C ALA A 228 -16.34 -10.55 -8.22
N GLY A 229 -17.22 -10.75 -9.19
CA GLY A 229 -18.65 -10.63 -8.89
C GLY A 229 -19.57 -10.67 -10.10
N ASN A 230 -20.88 -10.66 -9.89
CA ASN A 230 -21.79 -10.30 -10.99
C ASN A 230 -22.17 -8.84 -10.82
N ASP A 231 -21.33 -7.96 -11.35
CA ASP A 231 -21.40 -6.54 -11.04
C ASP A 231 -22.27 -5.78 -12.02
N THR A 232 -22.69 -4.58 -11.62
CA THR A 232 -23.39 -3.62 -12.47
C THR A 232 -22.61 -2.32 -12.49
N LEU A 233 -21.95 -2.03 -13.60
CA LEU A 233 -21.14 -0.83 -13.79
C LEU A 233 -21.89 0.08 -14.77
N ASP A 234 -22.11 1.34 -14.42
CA ASP A 234 -22.79 2.35 -15.24
C ASP A 234 -21.93 3.62 -15.34
N GLY A 235 -21.25 3.84 -16.46
CA GLY A 235 -20.36 4.98 -16.68
C GLY A 235 -21.09 6.33 -16.61
N GLY A 236 -22.27 6.43 -17.23
CA GLY A 236 -23.01 7.68 -17.29
C GLY A 236 -22.63 8.55 -18.50
N ASP A 237 -22.46 9.85 -18.30
CA ASP A 237 -22.17 10.83 -19.35
C ASP A 237 -20.66 11.06 -19.52
N GLY A 238 -20.03 10.51 -20.55
CA GLY A 238 -18.66 10.87 -20.92
C GLY A 238 -17.92 9.79 -21.70
N HIS A 239 -16.60 9.74 -21.56
CA HIS A 239 -15.73 8.70 -22.10
C HIS A 239 -15.22 7.75 -21.01
N ASP A 240 -16.09 6.82 -20.61
CA ASP A 240 -15.83 5.96 -19.46
C ASP A 240 -15.03 4.69 -19.82
N THR A 241 -14.31 4.19 -18.83
CA THR A 241 -13.58 2.92 -18.83
C THR A 241 -14.17 2.00 -17.77
N LEU A 242 -14.82 0.92 -18.21
CA LEU A 242 -15.51 -0.03 -17.33
C LEU A 242 -14.81 -1.40 -17.40
N LYS A 243 -14.36 -1.93 -16.27
CA LYS A 243 -13.74 -3.24 -16.12
C LYS A 243 -14.58 -4.09 -15.15
N GLY A 244 -15.26 -5.12 -15.65
CA GLY A 244 -16.00 -6.05 -14.79
C GLY A 244 -15.09 -7.03 -14.07
N ASP A 245 -13.96 -7.38 -14.68
CA ASP A 245 -13.00 -8.41 -14.26
C ASP A 245 -13.58 -9.83 -14.26
N GLU A 246 -13.76 -10.48 -13.11
CA GLU A 246 -14.16 -11.89 -13.05
C GLU A 246 -15.70 -12.05 -13.08
N ASP A 247 -16.20 -13.27 -13.31
CA ASP A 247 -17.65 -13.61 -13.30
C ASP A 247 -18.50 -12.92 -14.41
N ASN A 248 -19.80 -12.62 -14.18
CA ASN A 248 -20.70 -12.10 -15.23
C ASN A 248 -21.25 -10.71 -14.90
N ASP A 249 -20.67 -9.71 -15.56
CA ASP A 249 -20.99 -8.31 -15.29
C ASP A 249 -21.97 -7.70 -16.30
N SER A 250 -22.65 -6.67 -15.84
CA SER A 250 -23.46 -5.76 -16.62
C SER A 250 -22.77 -4.41 -16.71
N LEU A 251 -22.10 -4.14 -17.84
CA LEU A 251 -21.45 -2.85 -18.11
C LEU A 251 -22.35 -1.98 -18.99
N LEU A 252 -22.68 -0.79 -18.50
CA LEU A 252 -23.35 0.31 -19.18
C LEU A 252 -22.37 1.48 -19.26
N GLY A 253 -22.27 2.14 -20.40
CA GLY A 253 -21.44 3.34 -20.60
C GLY A 253 -21.94 4.11 -21.80
#